data_AF-A0A6P2AKQ4-F1
#
_entry.id   AF-A0A6P2AKQ4-F1
#
_cell.length_a   1.000
_cell.length_b   1.000
_cell.length_c   1.000
_cell.angle_alpha   90.00
_cell.angle_beta   90.00
_cell.angle_gamma   90.00
#
_symmetry.space_group_name_H-M   'P 1'
#
loop_
_entity.id
_entity.type
_entity.pdbx_description
1 polymer ?
#
loop_
_entity_poly.entity_id
_entity_poly.type
_entity_poly.pdbx_seq_one_letter_code
_entity_poly.pdbx_strand_id
1 'polypeptide(L)'
;AFALIQGIYRWQKTPKPRPFIELAYGYLPLVLGANLAHYLDLGLGEAGRILPVTFATFGMAGNLPVMVADPAVIVFLQGVTLLAGLLFSVILTQKIAKQAWRLLVPQHLSAIALTFSLWTLILP
;
A
#
# COMPACT_ATOMS: atom_id res chain seq x y z
N ALA A 1 -4.45 17.16 43.34
CA ALA A 1 -2.98 17.05 43.40
C ALA A 1 -2.45 15.73 42.81
N PHE A 2 -2.88 14.57 43.31
CA PHE A 2 -2.37 13.26 42.86
C PHE A 2 -2.52 12.97 41.36
N ALA A 3 -3.67 13.29 40.75
CA ALA A 3 -3.89 13.07 39.30
C ALA A 3 -2.95 13.90 38.41
N LEU A 4 -2.60 15.12 38.83
CA LEU A 4 -1.65 15.98 38.13
C LEU A 4 -0.22 15.42 38.21
N ILE A 5 0.20 14.98 39.41
CA ILE A 5 1.51 14.35 39.63
C ILE A 5 1.65 13.06 38.81
N GLN A 6 0.59 12.25 38.76
CA GLN A 6 0.57 11.01 37.99
C GLN A 6 0.59 11.28 36.47
N GLY A 7 -0.07 12.34 36.01
CA GLY A 7 -0.01 12.80 34.62
C GLY A 7 1.39 13.24 34.21
N ILE A 8 2.05 14.05 35.03
CA ILE A 8 3.43 14.53 34.81
C ILE A 8 4.42 13.36 34.79
N TYR A 9 4.27 12.41 35.72
CA TYR A 9 5.15 11.23 35.80
C TYR A 9 4.99 10.30 34.59
N ARG A 10 3.75 10.14 34.08
CA ARG A 10 3.49 9.38 32.84
C ARG A 10 4.08 10.06 31.62
N TRP A 11 4.07 11.38 31.56
CA TRP A 11 4.65 12.15 30.46
C TRP A 11 6.18 12.08 30.46
N GLN A 12 6.83 12.13 31.63
CA GLN A 12 8.28 11.91 31.74
C GLN A 12 8.73 10.50 31.35
N LYS A 13 7.87 9.49 31.51
CA LYS A 13 8.15 8.10 31.09
C LYS A 13 7.84 7.81 29.62
N THR A 14 7.38 8.78 28.81
CA THR A 14 7.14 8.49 27.39
C THR A 14 8.47 8.28 26.66
N PRO A 15 8.64 7.14 25.95
CA PRO A 15 9.87 6.87 25.21
C PRO A 15 10.06 7.94 24.12
N LYS A 16 11.28 8.46 24.01
CA LYS A 16 11.65 9.48 23.03
C LYS A 16 11.27 9.00 21.61
N PRO A 17 10.57 9.83 20.81
CA PRO A 17 10.18 9.44 19.47
C PRO A 17 11.41 9.17 18.59
N ARG A 18 11.27 8.17 17.70
CA ARG A 18 12.25 7.88 16.66
C ARG A 18 12.30 9.05 15.66
N PRO A 19 13.45 9.31 15.01
CA PRO A 19 13.56 10.31 13.95
C PRO A 19 12.51 10.08 12.85
N PHE A 20 12.05 11.17 12.24
CA PHE A 20 11.03 11.11 11.18
C PHE A 20 11.45 10.21 10.01
N ILE A 21 12.70 10.28 9.58
CA ILE A 21 13.23 9.46 8.48
C ILE A 21 13.12 7.96 8.81
N GLU A 22 13.39 7.56 10.05
CA GLU A 22 13.28 6.17 10.49
C GLU A 22 11.81 5.71 10.44
N LEU A 23 10.88 6.56 10.90
CA LEU A 23 9.44 6.28 10.82
C LEU A 23 8.92 6.24 9.38
N ALA A 24 9.49 7.05 8.48
CA ALA A 24 9.09 7.10 7.07
C ALA A 24 9.31 5.75 6.35
N TYR A 25 10.29 4.95 6.76
CA TYR A 25 10.48 3.58 6.25
C TYR A 25 9.30 2.66 6.57
N GLY A 26 8.47 3.01 7.56
CA GLY A 26 7.21 2.31 7.84
C GLY A 26 6.23 2.36 6.66
N TYR A 27 6.31 3.35 5.77
CA TYR A 27 5.46 3.49 4.58
C TYR A 27 5.92 2.69 3.37
N LEU A 28 7.12 2.11 3.41
CA LEU A 28 7.68 1.37 2.28
C LEU A 28 6.74 0.27 1.73
N PRO A 29 6.07 -0.55 2.57
CA PRO A 29 5.15 -1.57 2.06
C PRO A 29 3.93 -0.99 1.34
N LEU A 30 3.45 0.19 1.76
CA LEU A 30 2.33 0.87 1.11
C LEU A 30 2.74 1.39 -0.27
N VAL A 31 3.93 2.00 -0.38
CA VAL A 31 4.46 2.47 -1.67
C VAL A 31 4.66 1.30 -2.64
N LEU A 32 5.18 0.18 -2.16
CA LEU A 32 5.31 -1.03 -2.98
C LEU A 32 3.94 -1.57 -3.42
N GLY A 33 2.99 -1.70 -2.48
CA GLY A 33 1.63 -2.16 -2.77
C GLY A 33 0.91 -1.25 -3.75
N ALA A 34 1.09 0.07 -3.64
CA ALA A 34 0.52 1.04 -4.57
C ALA A 34 1.09 0.92 -5.98
N ASN A 35 2.42 0.79 -6.11
CA ASN A 35 3.03 0.55 -7.42
C ASN A 35 2.53 -0.76 -8.02
N LEU A 36 2.47 -1.83 -7.23
CA LEU A 36 2.00 -3.13 -7.72
C LEU A 36 0.53 -3.07 -8.15
N ALA A 37 -0.33 -2.43 -7.36
CA ALA A 37 -1.73 -2.19 -7.71
C ALA A 37 -1.86 -1.37 -9.01
N HIS A 38 -1.05 -0.33 -9.18
CA HIS A 38 -1.08 0.47 -10.40
C HIS A 38 -0.72 -0.35 -11.65
N TYR A 39 0.31 -1.19 -11.58
CA TYR A 39 0.78 -1.99 -12.72
C TYR A 39 0.03 -3.32 -12.92
N LEU A 40 -0.87 -3.72 -12.02
CA LEU A 40 -1.64 -4.97 -12.16
C LEU A 40 -2.54 -4.97 -13.40
N ASP A 41 -3.11 -3.83 -13.77
CA ASP A 41 -3.95 -3.72 -14.97
C ASP A 41 -3.15 -4.01 -16.24
N LEU A 42 -1.96 -3.43 -16.37
CA LEU A 42 -1.04 -3.73 -17.47
C LEU A 42 -0.61 -5.20 -17.46
N GLY A 43 -0.33 -5.75 -16.28
CA GLY A 43 0.11 -7.14 -16.13
C GLY A 43 -0.94 -8.20 -16.42
N LEU A 44 -2.22 -7.93 -16.14
CA LEU A 44 -3.30 -8.93 -16.26
C LEU A 44 -4.30 -8.63 -17.39
N GLY A 45 -4.42 -7.37 -17.79
CA GLY A 45 -5.28 -6.90 -18.87
C GLY A 45 -4.58 -6.93 -20.23
N GLU A 46 -3.32 -6.46 -20.29
CA GLU A 46 -2.60 -6.31 -21.56
C GLU A 46 -1.60 -7.44 -21.84
N ALA A 47 -0.94 -7.98 -20.81
CA ALA A 47 0.08 -9.00 -21.01
C ALA A 47 -0.44 -10.26 -21.73
N GLY A 48 -1.72 -10.61 -21.51
CA GLY A 48 -2.43 -11.69 -22.20
C GLY A 48 -2.58 -11.49 -23.71
N ARG A 49 -2.27 -10.30 -24.24
CA ARG A 49 -2.36 -9.93 -25.66
C ARG A 49 -1.00 -9.68 -26.32
N ILE A 50 0.11 -9.86 -25.61
CA ILE A 50 1.46 -9.64 -26.16
C ILE A 50 1.71 -10.53 -27.38
N LEU A 51 1.38 -11.82 -27.30
CA LEU A 51 1.54 -12.77 -28.43
C LEU A 51 0.72 -12.36 -29.66
N PRO A 52 -0.61 -12.15 -29.58
CA PRO A 52 -1.39 -11.75 -30.74
C PRO A 52 -0.95 -10.40 -31.33
N VAL A 53 -0.60 -9.41 -30.51
CA VAL A 53 -0.12 -8.11 -30.99
C VAL A 53 1.24 -8.23 -31.68
N THR A 54 2.15 -9.05 -31.14
CA THR A 54 3.47 -9.29 -31.75
C THR A 54 3.32 -9.97 -33.11
N PHE A 55 2.51 -11.01 -33.21
CA PHE A 55 2.30 -11.74 -34.48
C PHE A 55 1.56 -10.90 -35.53
N ALA A 56 0.58 -10.10 -35.11
CA ALA A 56 -0.09 -9.14 -35.98
C ALA A 56 0.89 -8.10 -36.57
N THR A 57 1.92 -7.71 -35.80
CA THR A 57 2.98 -6.79 -36.28
C THR A 57 3.81 -7.40 -37.41
N PHE A 58 4.00 -8.73 -37.41
CA PHE A 58 4.68 -9.46 -38.49
C PHE A 58 3.74 -9.91 -39.63
N GLY A 59 2.49 -9.44 -39.64
CA GLY A 59 1.50 -9.80 -40.67
C GLY A 59 0.92 -11.21 -40.53
N MET A 60 1.21 -11.92 -39.44
CA MET A 60 0.63 -13.23 -39.13
C MET A 60 -0.62 -13.04 -38.24
N ALA A 61 -1.79 -13.02 -38.87
CA ALA A 61 -3.07 -13.06 -38.16
C ALA A 61 -3.50 -14.52 -37.97
N GLY A 62 -3.52 -14.99 -36.73
CA GLY A 62 -3.97 -16.33 -36.36
C GLY A 62 -4.77 -16.32 -35.05
N ASN A 63 -5.49 -17.40 -34.76
CA ASN A 63 -6.27 -17.55 -33.53
C ASN A 63 -5.34 -17.90 -32.36
N LEU A 64 -4.59 -16.90 -31.89
CA LEU A 64 -3.63 -17.04 -30.79
C LEU A 64 -4.34 -16.96 -29.43
N PRO A 65 -3.87 -17.70 -28.41
CA PRO A 65 -4.51 -17.71 -27.10
C PRO A 65 -4.44 -16.33 -26.44
N VAL A 66 -5.59 -15.86 -25.96
CA VAL A 66 -5.73 -14.62 -25.19
C VAL A 66 -5.98 -15.00 -23.73
N MET A 67 -5.05 -14.63 -22.84
CA MET A 67 -5.17 -14.88 -21.40
C MET A 67 -5.33 -13.55 -20.67
N VAL A 68 -6.52 -12.97 -20.76
CA VAL A 68 -6.86 -11.69 -20.13
C VAL A 68 -7.74 -11.95 -18.93
N ALA A 69 -7.38 -11.38 -17.79
CA ALA A 69 -8.22 -11.45 -16.60
C ALA A 69 -9.47 -10.59 -16.78
N ASP A 70 -10.58 -11.01 -16.16
CA ASP A 70 -11.79 -10.20 -16.11
C ASP A 70 -11.52 -8.87 -15.40
N PRO A 71 -12.01 -7.71 -15.92
CA PRO A 71 -11.77 -6.40 -15.33
C PRO A 71 -12.15 -6.32 -13.84
N ALA A 72 -13.22 -6.99 -13.42
CA ALA A 72 -13.64 -6.99 -12.02
C ALA A 72 -12.63 -7.71 -11.12
N VAL A 73 -11.96 -8.75 -11.63
CA VAL A 73 -10.90 -9.46 -10.91
C VAL A 73 -9.66 -8.58 -10.76
N ILE A 74 -9.31 -7.83 -11.81
CA ILE A 74 -8.19 -6.89 -11.76
C ILE A 74 -8.43 -5.82 -10.68
N VAL A 75 -9.57 -5.14 -10.71
CA VAL A 75 -9.92 -4.11 -9.72
C VAL A 75 -9.93 -4.68 -8.29
N PHE A 76 -10.48 -5.89 -8.11
CA PHE A 76 -10.43 -6.58 -6.83
C PHE A 76 -8.99 -6.83 -6.35
N LEU A 77 -8.11 -7.35 -7.22
CA LEU A 77 -6.71 -7.59 -6.88
C LEU A 77 -5.97 -6.29 -6.58
N GLN A 78 -6.18 -5.23 -7.35
CA GLN A 78 -5.61 -3.90 -7.09
C GLN A 78 -5.98 -3.41 -5.69
N GLY A 79 -7.27 -3.50 -5.32
CA GLY A 79 -7.75 -3.13 -4.00
C GLY A 79 -7.15 -3.98 -2.88
N VAL A 80 -7.11 -5.30 -3.05
CA VAL A 80 -6.51 -6.23 -2.07
C VAL A 80 -5.03 -5.97 -1.89
N THR A 81 -4.28 -5.75 -2.98
CA THR A 81 -2.85 -5.43 -2.93
C THR A 81 -2.61 -4.11 -2.19
N LEU A 82 -3.43 -3.09 -2.44
CA LEU A 82 -3.31 -1.79 -1.78
C LEU A 82 -3.63 -1.89 -0.28
N LEU A 83 -4.67 -2.63 0.10
CA LEU A 83 -5.03 -2.90 1.50
C LEU A 83 -3.97 -3.73 2.23
N ALA A 84 -3.36 -4.72 1.56
CA ALA A 84 -2.24 -5.47 2.10
C ALA A 84 -1.02 -4.56 2.35
N GLY A 85 -0.72 -3.64 1.42
CA GLY A 85 0.32 -2.62 1.58
C GLY A 85 0.09 -1.73 2.80
N LEU A 86 -1.15 -1.26 3.01
CA LEU A 86 -1.53 -0.51 4.21
C LEU A 86 -1.33 -1.33 5.48
N LEU A 87 -1.82 -2.57 5.52
CA LEU A 87 -1.69 -3.44 6.68
C LEU A 87 -0.21 -3.68 7.05
N PHE A 88 0.62 -4.02 6.07
CA PHE A 88 2.05 -4.20 6.30
C PHE A 88 2.75 -2.91 6.71
N SER A 89 2.34 -1.77 6.18
CA SER A 89 2.86 -0.47 6.59
C SER A 89 2.54 -0.15 8.06
N VAL A 90 1.32 -0.42 8.52
CA VAL A 90 0.92 -0.27 9.92
C VAL A 90 1.76 -1.19 10.83
N ILE A 91 1.91 -2.47 10.46
CA ILE A 91 2.71 -3.44 11.21
C ILE A 91 4.18 -3.01 11.28
N LEU A 92 4.75 -2.58 10.15
CA LEU A 92 6.16 -2.18 10.08
C LEU A 92 6.41 -0.89 10.87
N THR A 93 5.53 0.09 10.76
CA THR A 93 5.58 1.34 11.54
C THR A 93 5.57 1.04 13.04
N GLN A 94 4.69 0.14 13.48
CA GLN A 94 4.62 -0.29 14.88
C GLN A 94 5.92 -0.96 15.35
N LYS A 95 6.52 -1.81 14.50
CA LYS A 95 7.80 -2.48 14.78
C LYS A 95 9.00 -1.54 14.83
N ILE A 96 9.04 -0.53 13.95
CA ILE A 96 10.12 0.46 13.91
C ILE A 96 10.02 1.42 15.10
N ALA A 97 8.83 1.99 15.32
CA ALA A 97 8.62 2.98 16.36
C ALA A 97 8.81 2.40 17.77
N LYS A 98 8.36 1.16 18.02
CA LYS A 98 8.35 0.52 19.35
C LYS A 98 7.65 1.38 20.42
N GLN A 99 6.65 2.16 20.02
CA GLN A 99 5.85 3.03 20.87
C GLN A 99 4.42 2.52 21.02
N ALA A 100 3.68 3.02 22.01
CA ALA A 100 2.27 2.68 22.16
C ALA A 100 1.44 3.18 20.96
N TRP A 101 0.45 2.40 20.54
CA TRP A 101 -0.44 2.70 19.41
C TRP A 101 -1.06 4.10 19.47
N ARG A 102 -1.37 4.59 20.67
CA ARG A 102 -1.93 5.94 20.90
C ARG A 102 -1.01 7.07 20.42
N LEU A 103 0.31 6.89 20.52
CA LEU A 103 1.28 7.88 20.08
C LEU A 103 1.49 7.86 18.55
N LEU A 104 1.14 6.74 17.90
CA LEU A 104 1.31 6.52 16.48
C LEU A 104 0.04 6.76 15.66
N VAL A 105 -1.05 7.20 16.30
CA VAL A 105 -2.31 7.57 15.62
C VAL A 105 -2.07 8.50 14.43
N PRO A 106 -1.24 9.56 14.51
CA PRO A 106 -0.99 10.41 13.34
C PRO A 106 -0.35 9.65 12.17
N GLN A 107 0.52 8.69 12.43
CA GLN A 107 1.17 7.88 11.39
C GLN A 107 0.18 6.91 10.74
N HIS A 108 -0.65 6.23 11.55
CA HIS A 108 -1.67 5.33 11.01
C HIS A 108 -2.75 6.08 10.21
N LEU A 109 -3.19 7.25 10.68
CA LEU A 109 -4.13 8.09 9.93
C LEU A 109 -3.53 8.58 8.62
N SER A 110 -2.25 8.97 8.62
CA SER A 110 -1.54 9.36 7.40
C SER A 110 -1.46 8.20 6.40
N ALA A 111 -1.17 6.98 6.87
CA ALA A 111 -1.15 5.78 6.03
C ALA A 111 -2.54 5.48 5.42
N ILE A 112 -3.61 5.63 6.21
CA ILE A 112 -4.99 5.46 5.73
C ILE A 112 -5.35 6.54 4.71
N ALA A 113 -5.03 7.80 4.98
CA ALA A 113 -5.31 8.91 4.08
C ALA A 113 -4.57 8.76 2.73
N LEU A 114 -3.30 8.34 2.77
CA LEU A 114 -2.53 8.02 1.57
C LEU A 114 -3.15 6.85 0.80
N THR A 115 -3.52 5.77 1.49
CA THR A 115 -4.20 4.62 0.89
C THR A 115 -5.49 5.04 0.19
N PHE A 116 -6.32 5.87 0.83
CA PHE A 116 -7.56 6.36 0.25
C PHE A 116 -7.31 7.22 -0.99
N SER A 117 -6.32 8.13 -0.92
CA SER A 117 -5.93 8.96 -2.06
C SER A 117 -5.48 8.09 -3.24
N LEU A 118 -4.65 7.08 -2.98
CA LEU A 118 -4.18 6.13 -3.98
C LEU A 118 -5.31 5.25 -4.53
N TRP A 119 -6.26 4.84 -3.70
CA TRP A 119 -7.43 4.08 -4.12
C TRP A 119 -8.21 4.85 -5.21
N THR A 120 -8.46 6.14 -4.98
CA THR A 120 -9.17 6.98 -5.96
C THR A 120 -8.38 7.26 -7.24
N LEU A 121 -7.05 7.11 -7.21
CA LEU A 121 -6.18 7.34 -8.37
C LEU A 121 -5.95 6.08 -9.20
N ILE A 122 -5.91 4.91 -8.56
CA ILE A 122 -5.51 3.65 -9.19
C ILE A 122 -6.73 2.83 -9.62
N LEU A 123 -7.77 2.76 -8.77
CA LEU A 123 -8.94 1.93 -9.06
C LEU A 123 -9.95 2.76 -9.89
N PRO A 124 -10.41 2.24 -11.03
CA PRO A 124 -11.41 2.89 -11.89
C PRO A 124 -12.84 2.83 -11.33
#